data_AF-A0AA97AQU5-F1
#
_entry.id   AF-A0AA97AQU5-F1
#
_cell.length_a   1.000
_cell.length_b   1.000
_cell.length_c   1.000
_cell.angle_alpha   90.00
_cell.angle_beta   90.00
_cell.angle_gamma   90.00
#
_symmetry.space_group_name_H-M   'P 1'
#
loop_
_entity.id
_entity.type
_entity.pdbx_description
1 polymer ?
#
loop_
_entity_poly.entity_id
_entity_poly.type
_entity_poly.pdbx_seq_one_letter_code
_entity_poly.pdbx_strand_id
1 'polypeptide(L)'
;MISTTDGIIMLSEPLLVQEFIHLMRRTYPQPSKVLRHCYIKLVTAHWGEPPSRLDYFAIYCPNAMFETVSEQKEAFGHISRYMGLADPVCINANRLIRDPMSKLKKEAPRFWLELHWLLPAQLPETP
;
A
#
# COMPACT_ATOMS: atom_id res chain seq x y z
N MET A 1 -10.87 -2.07 19.56
CA MET A 1 -11.43 -3.30 20.15
C MET A 1 -10.56 -4.44 19.71
N ILE A 2 -9.90 -5.12 20.65
CA ILE A 2 -9.10 -6.31 20.39
C ILE A 2 -10.09 -7.47 20.49
N SER A 3 -10.38 -8.16 19.39
CA SER A 3 -11.23 -9.36 19.42
C SER A 3 -10.31 -10.56 19.56
N THR A 4 -10.27 -11.13 20.76
CA THR A 4 -9.47 -12.31 21.08
C THR A 4 -10.30 -13.55 20.79
N THR A 5 -9.90 -14.33 19.80
CA THR A 5 -10.33 -15.72 19.65
C THR A 5 -9.06 -16.52 19.36
N ASP A 6 -8.67 -17.35 20.32
CA ASP A 6 -7.56 -18.31 20.29
C ASP A 6 -6.17 -17.79 19.92
N GLY A 7 -5.38 -17.40 20.93
CA GLY A 7 -3.90 -17.51 20.95
C GLY A 7 -3.07 -16.82 19.86
N ILE A 8 -3.71 -16.17 18.90
CA ILE A 8 -3.11 -15.40 17.81
C ILE A 8 -3.62 -13.98 18.01
N ILE A 9 -2.73 -13.06 18.29
CA ILE A 9 -3.06 -11.64 18.25
C ILE A 9 -3.42 -11.34 16.79
N MET A 10 -4.72 -11.33 16.45
CA MET A 10 -5.19 -10.71 15.23
C MET A 10 -4.96 -9.21 15.37
N LEU A 11 -3.75 -8.77 15.03
CA LEU A 11 -3.48 -7.37 14.78
C LEU A 11 -4.38 -6.98 13.62
N SER A 12 -5.39 -6.15 13.88
CA SER A 12 -6.28 -5.65 12.83
C SER A 12 -5.44 -5.00 11.72
N GLU A 13 -5.81 -5.17 10.45
CA GLU A 13 -5.09 -4.60 9.29
C GLU A 13 -4.55 -3.17 9.53
N PRO A 14 -5.33 -2.21 10.08
CA PRO A 14 -4.83 -0.86 10.34
C PRO A 14 -3.61 -0.80 11.28
N LEU A 15 -3.54 -1.71 12.25
CA LEU A 15 -2.44 -1.80 13.22
C LEU A 15 -1.17 -2.34 12.57
N LEU A 16 -1.28 -3.36 11.70
CA LEU A 16 -0.15 -3.87 10.93
C LEU A 16 0.41 -2.83 9.97
N VAL A 17 -0.46 -2.08 9.30
CA VAL A 17 -0.03 -0.97 8.43
C VAL A 17 0.66 0.13 9.25
N GLN A 18 0.13 0.48 10.42
CA GLN A 18 0.77 1.46 11.32
C GLN A 18 2.14 0.99 11.80
N GLU A 19 2.27 -0.28 12.18
CA GLU A 19 3.54 -0.85 12.63
C GLU A 19 4.57 -0.90 11.49
N PHE A 20 4.16 -1.28 10.29
CA PHE A 20 5.01 -1.23 9.10
C PHE A 20 5.56 0.19 8.87
N ILE A 21 4.70 1.21 8.91
CA ILE A 21 5.11 2.61 8.74
C ILE A 21 6.03 3.06 9.89
N HIS A 22 5.77 2.60 11.12
CA HIS A 22 6.60 2.90 12.29
C HIS A 22 8.02 2.33 12.14
N LEU A 23 8.13 1.04 11.83
CA LEU A 23 9.39 0.35 11.60
C LEU A 23 10.17 0.95 10.42
N MET A 24 9.48 1.26 9.31
CA MET A 24 10.07 1.97 8.17
C MET A 24 10.68 3.30 8.59
N ARG A 25 9.98 4.10 9.41
CA ARG A 25 10.50 5.39 9.87
C ARG A 25 11.72 5.27 10.76
N ARG A 26 11.76 4.21 11.60
CA ARG A 26 12.87 3.97 12.53
C ARG A 26 14.11 3.43 11.83
N THR A 27 13.94 2.49 10.91
CA THR A 27 15.04 1.76 10.26
C THR A 27 15.50 2.43 8.97
N TYR A 28 14.56 3.01 8.21
CA TYR A 28 14.78 3.60 6.89
C TYR A 28 14.16 5.00 6.79
N PRO A 29 14.72 6.03 7.47
CA PRO A 29 14.09 7.34 7.55
C PRO A 29 13.88 8.01 6.18
N GLN A 30 14.83 7.90 5.25
CA GLN A 30 14.70 8.47 3.91
C GLN A 30 13.67 7.71 3.06
N PRO A 31 13.75 6.37 2.90
CA PRO A 31 12.69 5.60 2.22
C PRO A 31 11.31 5.80 2.83
N SER A 32 11.18 6.00 4.14
CA SER A 32 9.87 6.19 4.79
C SER A 32 9.14 7.48 4.37
N LYS A 33 9.86 8.48 3.83
CA LYS A 33 9.26 9.77 3.45
C LYS A 33 8.28 9.62 2.29
N VAL A 34 8.57 8.75 1.33
CA VAL A 34 7.72 8.57 0.15
C VAL A 34 6.36 7.95 0.51
N LEU A 35 6.31 7.18 1.60
CA LEU A 35 5.08 6.55 2.10
C LEU A 35 4.03 7.56 2.59
N ARG A 36 4.42 8.81 2.89
CA ARG A 36 3.49 9.88 3.32
C ARG A 36 2.46 10.24 2.24
N HIS A 37 2.80 9.97 0.98
CA HIS A 37 1.95 10.24 -0.18
C HIS A 37 1.31 8.95 -0.72
N CYS A 38 1.37 7.85 0.03
CA CYS A 38 0.86 6.56 -0.39
C CYS A 38 -0.33 6.14 0.49
N TYR A 39 -1.24 5.38 -0.10
CA TYR A 39 -2.20 4.58 0.66
C TYR A 39 -1.69 3.15 0.75
N ILE A 40 -1.64 2.59 1.96
CA ILE A 40 -1.11 1.25 2.20
C ILE A 40 -2.24 0.38 2.74
N LYS A 41 -2.36 -0.82 2.17
CA LYS A 41 -3.38 -1.80 2.52
C LYS A 41 -2.73 -3.16 2.74
N LEU A 42 -3.21 -3.93 3.71
CA LEU A 42 -2.81 -5.33 3.82
C LEU A 42 -3.70 -6.15 2.89
N VAL A 43 -3.07 -6.97 2.04
CA VAL A 43 -3.78 -7.83 1.10
C VAL A 43 -3.45 -9.28 1.42
N THR A 44 -4.48 -10.09 1.57
CA THR A 44 -4.38 -11.54 1.68
C THR A 44 -4.72 -12.15 0.32
N ALA A 45 -3.76 -12.85 -0.27
CA ALA A 45 -3.95 -13.67 -1.47
C ALA A 45 -3.78 -15.15 -1.13
N HIS A 46 -4.39 -16.01 -1.95
CA HIS A 46 -4.14 -17.45 -1.91
C HIS A 46 -3.45 -17.82 -3.23
N TRP A 47 -2.25 -18.40 -3.14
CA TRP A 47 -1.42 -18.68 -4.31
C TRP A 47 -0.80 -20.09 -4.25
N GLY A 48 -0.62 -20.71 -5.41
CA GLY A 48 0.01 -22.03 -5.57
C GLY A 48 -0.94 -23.23 -5.50
N GLU A 49 -0.38 -24.43 -5.61
CA GLU A 49 -1.09 -25.71 -5.49
C GLU A 49 -0.27 -26.69 -4.61
N PRO A 50 -0.74 -27.03 -3.40
CA PRO A 50 -1.97 -26.54 -2.75
C PRO A 50 -1.90 -25.03 -2.41
N PRO A 51 -3.05 -24.33 -2.35
CA PRO A 51 -3.07 -22.89 -2.12
C PRO A 51 -2.50 -22.55 -0.74
N SER A 52 -1.45 -21.72 -0.74
CA SER A 52 -0.86 -21.15 0.46
C SER A 52 -1.32 -19.70 0.62
N ARG A 53 -1.57 -19.30 1.88
CA ARG A 53 -1.95 -17.93 2.20
C ARG A 53 -0.70 -17.03 2.12
N LEU A 54 -0.83 -15.94 1.36
CA LEU A 54 0.22 -14.95 1.15
C LEU A 54 -0.32 -13.57 1.55
N ASP A 55 0.16 -13.05 2.66
CA ASP A 55 -0.16 -11.69 3.12
C ASP A 55 0.96 -10.73 2.72
N TYR A 56 0.60 -9.60 2.11
CA TYR A 56 1.56 -8.59 1.65
C TYR A 56 0.97 -7.17 1.74
N PHE A 57 1.83 -6.16 1.77
CA PHE A 57 1.39 -4.77 1.66
C PHE A 57 1.24 -4.35 0.20
N ALA A 58 0.05 -3.85 -0.15
CA ALA A 58 -0.17 -3.09 -1.37
C ALA A 58 0.09 -1.61 -1.08
N ILE A 59 1.10 -1.03 -1.73
CA ILE A 59 1.49 0.37 -1.60
C ILE A 59 0.98 1.11 -2.82
N TYR A 60 -0.18 1.75 -2.68
CA TYR A 60 -0.80 2.57 -3.72
C TYR A 60 -0.16 3.97 -3.71
N CYS A 61 0.45 4.37 -4.82
CA CYS A 61 1.11 5.66 -4.97
C CYS A 61 0.65 6.43 -6.22
N PRO A 62 0.73 7.77 -6.22
CA PRO A 62 0.49 8.58 -7.41
C PRO A 62 1.48 8.25 -8.52
N ASN A 63 1.04 8.33 -9.79
CA ASN A 63 1.87 8.06 -10.96
C ASN A 63 3.19 8.85 -10.96
N ALA A 64 3.13 10.13 -10.59
CA ALA A 64 4.31 11.02 -10.54
C ALA A 64 5.37 10.57 -9.51
N MET A 65 5.00 9.73 -8.54
CA MET A 65 5.90 9.20 -7.52
C MET A 65 6.19 7.71 -7.70
N PHE A 66 5.62 7.06 -8.72
CA PHE A 66 5.66 5.61 -8.85
C PHE A 66 7.10 5.08 -8.96
N GLU A 67 7.95 5.73 -9.76
CA GLU A 67 9.36 5.35 -9.90
C GLU A 67 10.12 5.53 -8.59
N THR A 68 10.02 6.72 -7.97
CA THR A 68 10.67 7.01 -6.69
C THR A 68 10.26 6.04 -5.59
N VAL A 69 8.99 5.67 -5.51
CA VAL A 69 8.49 4.67 -4.55
C VAL A 69 9.03 3.28 -4.90
N SER A 70 9.02 2.89 -6.18
CA SER A 70 9.49 1.56 -6.62
C SER A 70 10.99 1.35 -6.40
N GLU A 71 11.80 2.41 -6.47
CA GLU A 71 13.23 2.36 -6.15
C GLU A 71 13.49 1.96 -4.68
N GLN A 72 12.54 2.24 -3.78
CA GLN A 72 12.67 1.92 -2.35
C GLN A 72 12.21 0.51 -1.98
N LYS A 73 11.83 -0.32 -2.97
CA LYS A 73 11.22 -1.65 -2.76
C LYS A 73 12.04 -2.58 -1.86
N GLU A 74 13.36 -2.49 -1.90
CA GLU A 74 14.25 -3.33 -1.09
C GLU A 74 14.08 -3.03 0.42
N ALA A 75 14.00 -1.75 0.78
CA ALA A 75 13.75 -1.32 2.15
C ALA A 75 12.36 -1.78 2.63
N PHE A 76 11.35 -1.65 1.77
CA PHE A 76 9.99 -2.12 2.07
C PHE A 76 9.94 -3.63 2.26
N GLY A 77 10.61 -4.39 1.39
CA GLY A 77 10.71 -5.85 1.47
C GLY A 77 11.46 -6.33 2.70
N HIS A 78 12.52 -5.63 3.12
CA HIS A 78 13.21 -5.96 4.37
C HIS A 78 12.28 -5.86 5.59
N ILE A 79 11.57 -4.73 5.75
CA ILE A 79 10.64 -4.57 6.88
C ILE A 79 9.45 -5.53 6.78
N SER A 80 8.92 -5.78 5.60
CA SER A 80 7.76 -6.69 5.43
C SER A 80 8.12 -8.13 5.78
N ARG A 81 9.29 -8.61 5.34
CA ARG A 81 9.80 -9.94 5.69
C ARG A 81 10.11 -10.05 7.18
N TYR A 82 10.64 -8.98 7.80
CA TYR A 82 10.80 -8.92 9.25
C TYR A 82 9.46 -9.08 10.00
N MET A 83 8.36 -8.58 9.42
CA MET A 83 6.99 -8.75 9.95
C MET A 83 6.35 -10.09 9.58
N GLY A 84 7.06 -10.99 8.90
CA GLY A 84 6.51 -12.29 8.45
C GLY A 84 5.59 -12.21 7.23
N LEU A 85 5.65 -11.11 6.47
CA LEU A 85 4.85 -10.87 5.27
C LEU A 85 5.71 -11.02 4.01
N ALA A 86 5.06 -11.23 2.87
CA ALA A 86 5.73 -11.22 1.58
C ALA A 86 6.18 -9.81 1.16
N ASP A 87 7.00 -9.74 0.10
CA ASP A 87 7.49 -8.45 -0.40
C ASP A 87 6.32 -7.56 -0.88
N PRO A 88 6.32 -6.25 -0.53
CA PRO A 88 5.26 -5.34 -0.92
C PRO A 88 5.16 -5.13 -2.42
N VAL A 89 3.95 -4.83 -2.87
CA VAL A 89 3.68 -4.48 -4.27
C VAL A 89 3.38 -3.00 -4.37
N CYS A 90 4.17 -2.27 -5.17
CA CYS A 90 3.91 -0.88 -5.50
C CYS A 90 2.91 -0.79 -6.66
N ILE A 91 1.84 -0.02 -6.49
CA ILE A 91 0.73 0.08 -7.43
C ILE A 91 0.50 1.54 -7.82
N ASN A 92 0.51 1.83 -9.11
CA ASN A 92 0.12 3.13 -9.64
C ASN A 92 -1.39 3.35 -9.46
N ALA A 93 -1.74 4.18 -8.50
CA ALA A 93 -3.10 4.39 -8.07
C ALA A 93 -3.92 5.28 -9.03
N ASN A 94 -3.29 6.01 -9.96
CA ASN A 94 -4.01 6.81 -10.95
C ASN A 94 -4.90 5.94 -11.86
N ARG A 95 -4.52 4.67 -12.06
CA ARG A 95 -5.36 3.69 -12.79
C ARG A 95 -6.67 3.39 -12.06
N LEU A 96 -6.66 3.43 -10.73
CA LEU A 96 -7.82 3.15 -9.87
C LEU A 96 -8.82 4.30 -9.80
N ILE A 97 -8.45 5.51 -10.23
CA ILE A 97 -9.38 6.64 -10.34
C ILE A 97 -10.38 6.38 -11.47
N ARG A 98 -9.90 5.77 -12.55
CA ARG A 98 -10.70 5.49 -13.76
C ARG A 98 -11.49 4.20 -13.68
N ASP A 99 -11.14 3.34 -12.73
CA ASP A 99 -11.83 2.07 -12.52
C ASP A 99 -13.16 2.30 -11.78
N PRO A 100 -14.32 2.08 -12.43
CA PRO A 100 -15.62 2.27 -11.80
C PRO A 100 -15.88 1.30 -10.64
N MET A 101 -15.17 0.16 -10.58
CA MET A 101 -15.27 -0.83 -9.51
C MET A 101 -14.32 -0.56 -8.35
N SER A 102 -13.45 0.45 -8.47
CA SER A 102 -12.52 0.84 -7.42
C SER A 102 -13.26 1.29 -6.17
N LYS A 103 -12.93 0.67 -5.04
CA LYS A 103 -13.43 1.06 -3.71
C LYS A 103 -12.62 2.19 -3.07
N LEU A 104 -11.60 2.71 -3.76
CA LEU A 104 -10.63 3.67 -3.22
C LEU A 104 -11.31 4.94 -2.67
N LYS A 105 -12.34 5.45 -3.35
CA LYS A 105 -13.12 6.61 -2.89
C LYS A 105 -13.77 6.39 -1.52
N LYS A 106 -14.18 5.16 -1.21
CA LYS A 106 -14.81 4.80 0.07
C LYS A 106 -13.77 4.45 1.12
N GLU A 107 -12.73 3.69 0.76
CA GLU A 107 -11.72 3.18 1.68
C GLU A 107 -10.68 4.23 2.08
N ALA A 108 -10.32 5.13 1.17
CA ALA A 108 -9.31 6.17 1.38
C ALA A 108 -9.70 7.49 0.69
N PRO A 109 -10.77 8.17 1.13
CA PRO A 109 -11.34 9.35 0.44
C PRO A 109 -10.34 10.50 0.31
N ARG A 110 -9.49 10.73 1.32
CA ARG A 110 -8.44 11.75 1.26
C ARG A 110 -7.42 11.45 0.18
N PHE A 111 -6.89 10.23 0.15
CA PHE A 111 -5.93 9.82 -0.87
C PHE A 111 -6.54 9.85 -2.28
N TRP A 112 -7.81 9.46 -2.41
CA TRP A 112 -8.56 9.59 -3.66
C TRP A 112 -8.62 11.06 -4.15
N LEU A 113 -8.85 12.02 -3.26
CA LEU A 113 -8.80 13.46 -3.61
C LEU A 113 -7.39 13.92 -3.98
N GLU A 114 -6.37 13.50 -3.24
CA GLU A 114 -4.97 13.83 -3.52
C GLU A 114 -4.54 13.31 -4.90
N LEU A 115 -4.98 12.11 -5.28
CA LEU A 115 -4.76 11.57 -6.62
C LEU A 115 -5.40 12.43 -7.72
N HIS A 116 -6.57 13.02 -7.48
CA HIS A 116 -7.21 13.93 -8.42
C HIS A 116 -6.47 15.27 -8.55
N TRP A 117 -5.94 15.80 -7.46
CA TRP A 117 -5.15 17.04 -7.47
C TRP A 117 -3.76 16.89 -8.08
N LEU A 118 -3.15 15.72 -7.94
CA LEU A 118 -1.83 15.40 -8.51
C LEU A 118 -1.91 14.88 -9.95
N LEU A 119 -3.10 14.81 -10.55
CA LEU A 119 -3.19 14.62 -12.00
C LEU A 119 -2.57 15.87 -12.64
N PRO A 120 -1.50 15.75 -13.45
CA PRO A 120 -1.26 16.81 -14.43
C PRO A 120 -2.55 16.95 -15.21
N ALA A 121 -3.02 18.18 -15.41
CA ALA A 121 -4.16 18.46 -16.27
C ALA A 121 -3.92 17.67 -17.55
N GLN A 122 -4.62 16.55 -17.72
CA GLN A 122 -4.54 15.80 -18.95
C GLN A 122 -5.28 16.70 -19.93
N LEU A 123 -4.49 17.47 -20.67
CA LEU A 123 -4.97 18.16 -21.85
C LEU A 123 -5.73 17.10 -22.65
N PRO A 124 -6.96 17.38 -23.08
CA PRO A 124 -7.76 16.40 -23.78
C PRO A 124 -6.92 15.90 -24.96
N GLU A 125 -6.77 14.58 -25.06
CA GLU A 125 -6.37 13.92 -26.30
C GLU A 125 -7.28 14.52 -27.38
N THR A 126 -6.70 15.37 -28.22
CA THR A 126 -7.42 16.02 -29.30
C THR A 126 -7.73 14.95 -30.35
N PRO A 127 -8.90 15.02 -31.00
CA PRO A 127 -9.50 13.91 -31.73
C PRO A 127 -8.66 13.41 -32.91
#